data_AF-A0AB35IMU3-F1
#
_entry.id   AF-A0AB35IMU3-F1
#
_cell.length_a   1.000
_cell.length_b   1.000
_cell.length_c   1.000
_cell.angle_alpha   90.00
_cell.angle_beta   90.00
_cell.angle_gamma   90.00
#
_symmetry.space_group_name_H-M   'P 1'
#
loop_
_entity.id
_entity.type
_entity.pdbx_description
1 polymer ?
#
loop_
_entity_poly.entity_id
_entity_poly.type
_entity_poly.pdbx_seq_one_letter_code
_entity_poly.pdbx_strand_id
1 'polypeptide(L)'
;MIDTISHLYNHPSIISYTIFNEGWGQFNSDEMYQICKELDPTRFYDTTSGWFSQKNSDVVSRHIYFRNKILSTNLERPLLLSECGGYTRPINNHLNSNKKQYGYGKTNSEKELTDKIEKMYQEMVIPSINNGLCGCIYTQISDIENEINGLYTYDRKICKVNQQRMSELARKLYSYYEKKSGLS
;
A
#
# COMPACT_ATOMS: atom_id res chain seq x y z
N MET A 1 -10.19 15.73 -9.81
CA MET A 1 -10.97 14.67 -9.12
C MET A 1 -12.33 14.46 -9.76
N ILE A 2 -13.17 15.49 -9.89
CA ILE A 2 -14.52 15.39 -10.50
C ILE A 2 -14.48 14.75 -11.91
N ASP A 3 -13.63 15.25 -12.80
CA ASP A 3 -13.51 14.70 -14.16
C ASP A 3 -13.04 13.24 -14.14
N THR A 4 -12.12 12.90 -13.23
CA THR A 4 -11.61 11.55 -13.02
C THR A 4 -12.71 10.59 -12.59
N ILE A 5 -13.49 10.94 -11.57
CA ILE A 5 -14.63 10.12 -11.09
C ILE A 5 -15.65 9.95 -12.21
N SER A 6 -16.01 11.04 -12.90
CA SER A 6 -17.00 11.01 -13.98
C SER A 6 -16.56 10.10 -15.13
N HIS A 7 -15.30 10.19 -15.53
CA HIS A 7 -14.73 9.35 -16.57
C HIS A 7 -14.68 7.87 -16.16
N LEU A 8 -14.37 7.59 -14.89
CA LEU A 8 -14.14 6.25 -14.37
C LEU A 8 -15.37 5.59 -13.72
N TYR A 9 -16.51 6.29 -13.69
CA TYR A 9 -17.71 5.88 -12.95
C TYR A 9 -18.20 4.47 -13.28
N ASN A 10 -18.15 4.06 -14.55
CA ASN A 10 -18.64 2.77 -15.03
C ASN A 10 -17.59 1.65 -15.00
N HIS A 11 -16.45 1.83 -14.32
CA HIS A 11 -15.42 0.80 -14.20
C HIS A 11 -15.59 0.00 -12.89
N PRO A 12 -16.09 -1.26 -12.94
CA PRO A 12 -16.34 -2.05 -11.74
C PRO A 12 -15.05 -2.50 -11.03
N SER A 13 -13.90 -2.48 -11.73
CA SER A 13 -12.60 -2.76 -11.14
C SER A 13 -12.12 -1.65 -10.19
N ILE A 14 -12.71 -0.46 -10.28
CA ILE A 14 -12.40 0.67 -9.38
C ILE A 14 -13.37 0.60 -8.23
N ILE A 15 -12.85 0.29 -7.05
CA ILE A 15 -13.63 0.14 -5.82
C ILE A 15 -13.46 1.31 -4.86
N SER A 16 -12.43 2.13 -5.08
CA SER A 16 -12.08 3.26 -4.23
C SER A 16 -11.25 4.32 -4.93
N TYR A 17 -11.14 5.46 -4.28
CA TYR A 17 -10.26 6.55 -4.70
C TYR A 17 -9.42 7.09 -3.55
N THR A 18 -8.18 7.45 -3.84
CA THR A 18 -7.35 8.28 -2.97
C THR A 18 -7.39 9.72 -3.48
N ILE A 19 -7.71 10.68 -2.61
CA ILE A 19 -7.78 12.10 -3.02
C ILE A 19 -6.39 12.74 -2.95
N PHE A 20 -5.71 12.63 -1.81
CA PHE A 20 -4.35 13.15 -1.62
C PHE A 20 -3.41 12.08 -1.06
N ASN A 21 -2.24 11.93 -1.67
CA ASN A 21 -1.19 11.05 -1.19
C ASN A 21 -0.14 11.85 -0.40
N GLU A 22 0.15 11.48 0.85
CA GLU A 22 1.20 12.06 1.71
C GLU A 22 1.24 13.61 1.75
N GLY A 23 0.09 14.26 1.62
CA GLY A 23 0.00 15.73 1.62
C GLY A 23 0.36 16.42 0.30
N TRP A 24 0.71 15.68 -0.74
CA TRP A 24 1.05 16.24 -2.04
C TRP A 24 -0.16 16.96 -2.66
N GLY A 25 -0.05 18.29 -2.76
CA GLY A 25 -1.12 19.14 -3.28
C GLY A 25 -2.38 19.13 -2.43
N GLN A 26 -2.29 18.78 -1.14
CA GLN A 26 -3.45 18.69 -0.25
C GLN A 26 -4.04 20.07 0.06
N PHE A 27 -5.34 20.25 -0.21
CA PHE A 27 -6.14 21.41 0.16
C PHE A 27 -7.57 20.97 0.50
N ASN A 28 -8.26 21.72 1.35
CA ASN A 28 -9.70 21.56 1.68
C ASN A 28 -10.19 20.09 1.74
N SER A 29 -9.44 19.18 2.38
CA SER A 29 -9.63 17.75 2.11
C SER A 29 -10.98 17.21 2.60
N ASP A 30 -11.50 17.74 3.71
CA ASP A 30 -12.82 17.38 4.21
C ASP A 30 -13.95 17.80 3.26
N GLU A 31 -13.81 18.95 2.58
CA GLU A 31 -14.76 19.45 1.58
C GLU A 31 -14.64 18.64 0.29
N MET A 32 -13.42 18.35 -0.17
CA MET A 32 -13.19 17.49 -1.33
C MET A 32 -13.78 16.10 -1.15
N TYR A 33 -13.67 15.52 0.06
CA TYR A 33 -14.34 14.26 0.38
C TYR A 33 -15.86 14.35 0.18
N GLN A 34 -16.51 15.42 0.67
CA GLN A 34 -17.96 15.58 0.53
C GLN A 34 -18.36 15.70 -0.93
N ILE A 35 -17.66 16.54 -1.71
CA ILE A 35 -17.90 16.68 -3.16
C ILE A 35 -17.79 15.33 -3.86
N CYS A 36 -16.77 14.53 -3.54
CA CYS A 36 -16.59 13.22 -4.16
C CYS A 36 -17.69 12.24 -3.74
N LYS A 37 -18.11 12.25 -2.46
CA LYS A 37 -19.22 11.42 -1.97
C LYS A 37 -20.56 11.78 -2.58
N GLU A 38 -20.82 13.07 -2.83
CA GLU A 38 -22.02 13.53 -3.54
C GLU A 38 -22.03 13.05 -4.99
N LEU A 39 -20.86 13.04 -5.65
CA LEU A 39 -20.72 12.62 -7.05
C LEU A 39 -20.82 11.10 -7.23
N ASP A 40 -20.18 10.33 -6.35
CA ASP A 40 -20.27 8.87 -6.33
C ASP A 40 -20.26 8.35 -4.89
N PRO A 41 -21.45 8.10 -4.30
CA PRO A 41 -21.58 7.58 -2.94
C PRO A 41 -21.33 6.07 -2.86
N THR A 42 -21.19 5.36 -4.00
CA THR A 42 -21.10 3.90 -4.04
C THR A 42 -19.70 3.37 -3.77
N ARG A 43 -18.67 4.21 -3.95
CA ARG A 43 -17.26 3.89 -3.70
C ARG A 43 -16.78 4.48 -2.38
N PHE A 44 -15.70 3.91 -1.83
CA PHE A 44 -15.06 4.46 -0.64
C PHE A 44 -13.86 5.35 -0.99
N TYR A 45 -13.56 6.29 -0.10
CA TYR A 45 -12.55 7.31 -0.29
C TYR A 45 -11.50 7.27 0.82
N ASP A 46 -10.23 7.16 0.40
CA ASP A 46 -9.06 7.47 1.21
C ASP A 46 -8.69 8.94 0.98
N THR A 47 -9.21 9.83 1.82
CA THR A 47 -9.08 11.28 1.59
C THR A 47 -7.62 11.75 1.63
N THR A 48 -6.86 11.25 2.61
CA THR A 48 -5.46 11.65 2.83
C THR A 48 -4.66 10.40 3.20
N SER A 49 -4.05 9.78 2.20
CA SER A 49 -3.25 8.57 2.39
C SER A 49 -1.95 8.90 3.10
N GLY A 50 -1.58 8.08 4.08
CA GLY A 50 -0.31 8.20 4.79
C GLY A 50 -0.23 9.33 5.83
N TRP A 51 -0.31 10.60 5.42
CA TRP A 51 -0.01 11.77 6.25
C TRP A 51 -1.19 12.75 6.39
N PHE A 52 -1.07 13.66 7.36
CA PHE A 52 -1.96 14.81 7.58
C PHE A 52 -3.46 14.49 7.57
N SER A 53 -3.84 13.40 8.26
CA SER A 53 -5.22 12.93 8.35
C SER A 53 -6.20 14.03 8.73
N GLN A 54 -7.27 14.17 7.95
CA GLN A 54 -8.38 15.06 8.24
C GLN A 54 -9.57 14.31 8.86
N LYS A 55 -10.68 15.00 9.11
CA LYS A 55 -11.83 14.43 9.79
C LYS A 55 -12.52 13.38 8.92
N ASN A 56 -12.77 13.72 7.65
CA ASN A 56 -13.58 12.94 6.73
C ASN A 56 -12.71 12.02 5.85
N SER A 57 -12.93 10.72 5.98
CA SER A 57 -12.33 9.65 5.18
C SER A 57 -13.07 8.37 5.55
N ASP A 58 -13.31 7.47 4.59
CA ASP A 58 -13.94 6.18 4.88
C ASP A 58 -12.98 5.22 5.58
N VAL A 59 -11.66 5.43 5.42
CA VAL A 59 -10.62 4.59 5.98
C VAL A 59 -9.61 5.39 6.79
N VAL A 60 -9.03 4.74 7.79
CA VAL A 60 -7.82 5.21 8.46
C VAL A 60 -6.63 4.70 7.68
N SER A 61 -6.00 5.57 6.91
CA SER A 61 -4.90 5.21 6.00
C SER A 61 -3.53 5.42 6.65
N ARG A 62 -2.59 4.50 6.43
CA ARG A 62 -1.24 4.52 7.04
C ARG A 62 -0.18 4.06 6.06
N HIS A 63 0.96 4.75 6.06
CA HIS A 63 2.18 4.37 5.33
C HIS A 63 3.26 3.95 6.32
N ILE A 64 3.80 2.74 6.19
CA ILE A 64 4.79 2.20 7.14
C ILE A 64 5.98 1.55 6.42
N TYR A 65 7.13 2.22 6.50
CA TYR A 65 8.33 1.86 5.72
C TYR A 65 9.54 1.37 6.55
N PHE A 66 9.68 1.80 7.80
CA PHE A 66 10.93 1.65 8.57
C PHE A 66 10.77 0.95 9.93
N ARG A 67 9.55 0.56 10.33
CA ARG A 67 9.28 -0.10 11.62
C ARG A 67 8.14 -1.10 11.51
N ASN A 68 8.39 -2.34 11.94
CA ASN A 68 7.31 -3.29 12.18
C ASN A 68 6.62 -2.89 13.49
N LYS A 69 5.39 -2.41 13.40
CA LYS A 69 4.56 -2.11 14.57
C LYS A 69 3.16 -2.60 14.28
N ILE A 70 2.65 -3.50 15.12
CA ILE A 70 1.25 -3.92 15.07
C ILE A 70 0.38 -2.67 15.12
N LEU A 71 -0.45 -2.52 14.11
CA LEU A 71 -1.30 -1.37 13.92
C LEU A 71 -2.60 -1.56 14.70
N SER A 72 -3.13 -0.45 15.17
CA SER A 72 -4.43 -0.33 15.78
C SER A 72 -4.95 1.08 15.58
N THR A 73 -6.26 1.26 15.69
CA THR A 73 -6.92 2.56 15.64
C THR A 73 -8.02 2.59 16.70
N ASN A 74 -8.19 3.74 17.34
CA ASN A 74 -9.31 3.99 18.26
C ASN A 74 -10.53 4.57 17.52
N LEU A 75 -10.42 4.77 16.20
CA LEU A 75 -11.51 5.24 15.37
C LEU A 75 -12.35 4.04 14.91
N GLU A 76 -13.67 4.21 14.89
CA GLU A 76 -14.63 3.24 14.35
C GLU A 76 -14.63 3.25 12.80
N ARG A 77 -13.44 3.16 12.20
CA ARG A 77 -13.24 3.14 10.74
C ARG A 77 -12.25 2.03 10.37
N PRO A 78 -12.43 1.36 9.21
CA PRO A 78 -11.48 0.36 8.73
C PRO A 78 -10.06 0.94 8.62
N LEU A 79 -9.08 0.17 9.08
CA LEU A 79 -7.67 0.55 8.96
C LEU A 79 -7.13 0.00 7.63
N LEU A 80 -6.52 0.87 6.82
CA LEU A 80 -5.87 0.52 5.57
C LEU A 80 -4.37 0.82 5.68
N LEU A 81 -3.54 -0.19 5.41
CA LEU A 81 -2.10 -0.01 5.24
C LEU A 81 -1.83 0.25 3.76
N SER A 82 -2.11 1.47 3.31
CA SER A 82 -2.11 1.85 1.89
C SER A 82 -0.72 1.92 1.26
N GLU A 83 0.34 1.96 2.07
CA GLU A 83 1.71 1.73 1.62
C GLU A 83 2.52 1.04 2.72
N CYS A 84 3.27 0.00 2.35
CA CYS A 84 4.18 -0.66 3.27
C CYS A 84 5.34 -1.36 2.57
N GLY A 85 6.35 -1.69 3.35
CA GLY A 85 7.55 -2.35 2.85
C GLY A 85 8.51 -1.33 2.26
N GLY A 86 8.58 -1.24 0.93
CA GLY A 86 9.52 -0.33 0.27
C GLY A 86 10.99 -0.71 0.48
N TYR A 87 11.29 -1.99 0.71
CA TYR A 87 12.66 -2.47 0.89
C TYR A 87 13.42 -2.49 -0.44
N THR A 88 14.67 -2.06 -0.42
CA THR A 88 15.48 -1.91 -1.64
C THR A 88 16.41 -3.08 -1.86
N ARG A 89 16.47 -3.57 -3.09
CA ARG A 89 17.52 -4.48 -3.59
C ARG A 89 18.00 -3.93 -4.94
N PRO A 90 19.12 -3.19 -4.99
CA PRO A 90 19.68 -2.74 -6.25
C PRO A 90 20.23 -3.92 -7.05
N ILE A 91 19.97 -3.97 -8.35
CA ILE A 91 20.56 -4.95 -9.27
C ILE A 91 21.32 -4.18 -10.36
N ASN A 92 22.64 -4.36 -10.38
CA ASN A 92 23.52 -3.70 -11.34
C ASN A 92 23.06 -4.00 -12.79
N ASN A 93 23.25 -3.03 -13.69
CA ASN A 93 22.78 -3.07 -15.09
C ASN A 93 21.26 -3.07 -15.30
N HIS A 94 20.47 -3.00 -14.23
CA HIS A 94 18.99 -2.92 -14.29
C HIS A 94 18.42 -1.69 -13.58
N LEU A 95 19.28 -0.70 -13.31
CA LEU A 95 18.92 0.59 -12.72
C LEU A 95 18.71 1.62 -13.83
N ASN A 96 17.75 2.54 -13.66
CA ASN A 96 17.55 3.65 -14.59
C ASN A 96 18.75 4.60 -14.62
N SER A 97 19.35 4.86 -13.46
CA SER A 97 20.50 5.74 -13.35
C SER A 97 21.44 5.33 -12.21
N ASN A 98 22.70 5.76 -12.31
CA ASN A 98 23.70 5.63 -11.23
C ASN A 98 23.58 6.76 -10.18
N LYS A 99 22.50 7.56 -10.22
CA LYS A 99 22.27 8.63 -9.25
C LYS A 99 21.88 8.04 -7.88
N LYS A 100 21.71 8.93 -6.91
CA LYS A 100 21.29 8.57 -5.54
C LYS A 100 19.99 7.77 -5.60
N GLN A 101 20.06 6.54 -5.12
CA GLN A 101 18.95 5.61 -5.03
C GLN A 101 18.10 5.93 -3.81
N TYR A 102 16.78 5.88 -3.99
CA TYR A 102 15.78 6.06 -2.95
C TYR A 102 15.07 4.74 -2.62
N GLY A 103 14.69 4.61 -1.36
CA GLY A 103 13.92 3.53 -0.79
C GLY A 103 14.46 3.13 0.58
N TYR A 104 13.84 2.14 1.19
CA TYR A 104 14.04 1.82 2.60
C TYR A 104 14.81 0.51 2.79
N GLY A 105 15.36 0.33 3.99
CA GLY A 105 15.85 -0.95 4.49
C GLY A 105 16.60 -1.84 3.48
N LYS A 106 17.68 -1.34 2.90
CA LYS A 106 18.51 -2.01 1.89
C LYS A 106 18.80 -3.49 2.22
N THR A 107 18.71 -4.33 1.20
CA THR A 107 19.04 -5.76 1.20
C THR A 107 19.99 -6.07 0.04
N ASN A 108 20.74 -7.18 0.16
CA ASN A 108 21.80 -7.53 -0.77
C ASN A 108 21.50 -8.78 -1.61
N SER A 109 20.45 -9.54 -1.29
CA SER A 109 20.09 -10.78 -1.98
C SER A 109 18.57 -10.95 -2.13
N GLU A 110 18.16 -11.83 -3.05
CA GLU A 110 16.77 -12.23 -3.20
C GLU A 110 16.20 -12.79 -1.90
N LYS A 111 17.00 -13.63 -1.22
CA LYS A 111 16.65 -14.24 0.06
C LYS A 111 16.42 -13.17 1.12
N GLU A 112 17.35 -12.22 1.29
CA GLU A 112 17.21 -11.15 2.29
C GLU A 112 15.99 -10.27 2.02
N LEU A 113 15.73 -9.90 0.76
CA LEU A 113 14.54 -9.11 0.43
C LEU A 113 13.27 -9.89 0.77
N THR A 114 13.19 -11.15 0.36
CA THR A 114 12.03 -12.01 0.61
C THR A 114 11.80 -12.24 2.11
N ASP A 115 12.86 -12.58 2.86
CA ASP A 115 12.81 -12.78 4.31
C ASP A 115 12.31 -11.53 5.04
N LYS A 116 12.75 -10.34 4.59
CA LYS A 116 12.35 -9.07 5.21
C LYS A 116 10.89 -8.74 4.95
N ILE A 117 10.40 -8.99 3.74
CA ILE A 117 8.98 -8.84 3.40
C ILE A 117 8.14 -9.81 4.23
N GLU A 118 8.47 -11.10 4.24
CA GLU A 118 7.74 -12.09 5.03
C GLU A 118 7.70 -11.72 6.52
N LYS A 119 8.84 -11.31 7.08
CA LYS A 119 8.93 -10.87 8.48
C LYS A 119 7.99 -9.70 8.77
N MET A 120 7.95 -8.69 7.90
CA MET A 120 7.00 -7.58 8.02
C MET A 120 5.55 -8.07 8.02
N TYR A 121 5.19 -8.96 7.10
CA TYR A 121 3.82 -9.49 7.07
C TYR A 121 3.48 -10.32 8.31
N GLN A 122 4.41 -11.14 8.80
CA GLN A 122 4.21 -12.00 9.97
C GLN A 122 4.14 -11.23 11.29
N GLU A 123 4.98 -10.21 11.46
CA GLU A 123 5.10 -9.49 12.74
C GLU A 123 4.20 -8.26 12.83
N MET A 124 3.79 -7.70 11.69
CA MET A 124 3.00 -6.47 11.64
C MET A 124 1.66 -6.67 10.95
N VAL A 125 1.64 -7.07 9.67
CA VAL A 125 0.40 -7.06 8.86
C VAL A 125 -0.62 -8.06 9.42
N ILE A 126 -0.25 -9.33 9.55
CA ILE A 126 -1.15 -10.39 10.00
C ILE A 126 -1.71 -10.12 11.41
N PRO A 127 -0.89 -9.77 12.43
CA PRO A 127 -1.42 -9.43 13.75
C PRO A 127 -2.36 -8.22 13.73
N SER A 128 -2.14 -7.26 12.84
CA SER A 128 -2.97 -6.05 12.73
C SER A 128 -4.38 -6.32 12.20
N ILE A 129 -4.61 -7.45 11.50
CA ILE A 129 -5.95 -7.86 11.03
C ILE A 129 -6.93 -7.96 12.21
N ASN A 130 -6.45 -8.46 13.36
CA ASN A 130 -7.29 -8.56 14.55
C ASN A 130 -7.69 -7.20 15.13
N ASN A 131 -6.94 -6.16 14.82
CA ASN A 131 -7.13 -4.79 15.28
C ASN A 131 -7.83 -3.90 14.24
N GLY A 132 -8.48 -4.50 13.24
CA GLY A 132 -9.29 -3.78 12.24
C GLY A 132 -8.56 -3.43 10.94
N LEU A 133 -7.36 -3.95 10.69
CA LEU A 133 -6.71 -3.83 9.38
C LEU A 133 -7.52 -4.60 8.33
N CYS A 134 -8.05 -3.90 7.33
CA CYS A 134 -8.89 -4.46 6.27
C CYS A 134 -8.15 -4.70 4.94
N GLY A 135 -6.94 -4.17 4.80
CA GLY A 135 -6.13 -4.38 3.60
C GLY A 135 -4.72 -3.81 3.74
N CYS A 136 -3.83 -4.23 2.84
CA CYS A 136 -2.48 -3.69 2.74
C CYS A 136 -2.00 -3.65 1.29
N ILE A 137 -1.19 -2.65 0.95
CA ILE A 137 -0.56 -2.50 -0.37
C ILE A 137 0.95 -2.45 -0.18
N TYR A 138 1.67 -3.34 -0.87
CA TYR A 138 3.13 -3.34 -0.86
C TYR A 138 3.65 -2.32 -1.87
N THR A 139 4.49 -1.40 -1.41
CA THR A 139 5.21 -0.46 -2.26
C THR A 139 6.51 -1.12 -2.71
N GLN A 140 6.73 -1.41 -3.99
CA GLN A 140 5.86 -1.24 -5.16
C GLN A 140 6.09 -2.36 -6.18
N ILE A 141 5.37 -2.39 -7.31
CA ILE A 141 5.50 -3.47 -8.30
C ILE A 141 6.88 -3.52 -8.96
N SER A 142 7.48 -2.37 -9.27
CA SER A 142 8.73 -2.29 -10.02
C SER A 142 9.45 -0.99 -9.74
N ASP A 143 10.76 -0.96 -9.93
CA ASP A 143 11.51 0.28 -9.74
C ASP A 143 11.01 1.38 -10.69
N ILE A 144 10.97 2.61 -10.17
CA ILE A 144 10.64 3.81 -10.93
C ILE A 144 11.77 4.82 -10.76
N GLU A 145 12.43 5.13 -11.86
CA GLU A 145 13.55 6.08 -11.92
C GLU A 145 14.61 5.86 -10.82
N ASN A 146 14.58 6.68 -9.77
CA ASN A 146 15.53 6.60 -8.66
C ASN A 146 14.98 5.84 -7.44
N GLU A 147 13.70 5.49 -7.42
CA GLU A 147 13.08 4.67 -6.38
C GLU A 147 13.19 3.18 -6.76
N ILE A 148 13.97 2.44 -5.98
CA ILE A 148 14.44 1.09 -6.34
C ILE A 148 13.91 -0.02 -5.42
N ASN A 149 12.75 0.24 -4.81
CA ASN A 149 12.05 -0.66 -3.89
C ASN A 149 10.96 -1.51 -4.59
N GLY A 150 11.04 -1.64 -5.91
CA GLY A 150 10.12 -2.48 -6.67
C GLY A 150 10.37 -3.97 -6.46
N LEU A 151 9.32 -4.78 -6.57
CA LEU A 151 9.44 -6.23 -6.69
C LEU A 151 10.13 -6.65 -7.98
N TYR A 152 10.08 -5.82 -9.02
CA TYR A 152 10.80 -5.98 -10.28
C TYR A 152 11.80 -4.85 -10.51
N THR A 153 12.83 -5.12 -11.30
CA THR A 153 13.77 -4.10 -11.78
C THR A 153 13.08 -3.03 -12.66
N TYR A 154 13.80 -1.92 -12.90
CA TYR A 154 13.30 -0.81 -13.73
C TYR A 154 12.93 -1.25 -15.16
N ASP A 155 13.63 -2.23 -15.73
CA ASP A 155 13.29 -2.78 -17.05
C ASP A 155 12.30 -3.96 -17.00
N ARG A 156 11.79 -4.27 -15.80
CA ARG A 156 10.86 -5.38 -15.51
C ARG A 156 11.40 -6.77 -15.92
N LYS A 157 12.72 -6.90 -16.14
CA LYS A 157 13.35 -8.16 -16.56
C LYS A 157 13.63 -9.13 -15.41
N ILE A 158 13.87 -8.60 -14.20
CA ILE A 158 14.24 -9.42 -13.05
C ILE A 158 13.23 -9.21 -11.92
N CYS A 159 12.60 -10.31 -11.48
CA CYS A 159 11.90 -10.35 -10.22
C CYS A 159 12.92 -10.42 -9.08
N LYS A 160 12.84 -9.49 -8.13
CA LYS A 160 13.82 -9.32 -7.06
C LYS A 160 13.54 -10.18 -5.84
N VAL A 161 12.41 -10.87 -5.80
CA VAL A 161 11.92 -11.70 -4.70
C VAL A 161 11.68 -13.12 -5.17
N ASN A 162 11.65 -14.06 -4.22
CA ASN A 162 11.25 -15.42 -4.52
C ASN A 162 9.72 -15.49 -4.74
N GLN A 163 9.30 -15.72 -5.99
CA GLN A 163 7.88 -15.68 -6.38
C GLN A 163 7.01 -16.73 -5.67
N GLN A 164 7.56 -17.92 -5.44
CA GLN A 164 6.82 -18.99 -4.75
C GLN A 164 6.50 -18.58 -3.32
N ARG A 165 7.51 -18.10 -2.58
CA ARG A 165 7.35 -17.62 -1.20
C ARG A 165 6.38 -16.45 -1.10
N MET A 166 6.44 -15.50 -2.03
CA MET A 166 5.48 -14.40 -2.09
C MET A 166 4.04 -14.88 -2.33
N SER A 167 3.87 -15.88 -3.21
CA SER A 167 2.55 -16.49 -3.48
C SER A 167 2.01 -17.24 -2.25
N GLU A 168 2.86 -17.97 -1.55
CA GLU A 168 2.51 -18.66 -0.30
C GLU A 168 2.13 -17.66 0.80
N LEU A 169 2.88 -16.57 0.94
CA LEU A 169 2.58 -15.48 1.87
C LEU A 169 1.22 -14.84 1.58
N ALA A 170 0.93 -14.57 0.30
CA ALA A 170 -0.36 -14.01 -0.12
C ALA A 170 -1.53 -14.96 0.21
N ARG A 171 -1.42 -16.26 -0.11
CA ARG A 171 -2.45 -17.26 0.27
C ARG A 171 -2.65 -17.33 1.77
N LYS A 172 -1.55 -17.32 2.54
CA LYS A 172 -1.60 -17.29 4.00
C LYS A 172 -2.36 -16.05 4.48
N LEU A 173 -2.04 -14.87 3.95
CA LEU A 173 -2.74 -13.62 4.28
C LEU A 173 -4.25 -13.70 3.98
N TYR A 174 -4.64 -14.19 2.80
CA TYR A 174 -6.06 -14.37 2.45
C TYR A 174 -6.79 -15.27 3.46
N SER A 175 -6.17 -16.38 3.88
CA SER A 175 -6.77 -17.27 4.88
C SER A 175 -7.02 -16.60 6.24
N TYR A 176 -6.25 -15.57 6.62
CA TYR A 176 -6.52 -14.79 7.83
C TYR A 176 -7.72 -13.86 7.65
N TYR A 177 -7.86 -13.23 6.47
CA TYR A 177 -9.01 -12.40 6.17
C TYR A 177 -10.31 -13.21 6.09
N GLU A 178 -10.30 -14.37 5.43
CA GLU A 178 -11.46 -15.28 5.35
C GLU A 178 -11.94 -15.67 6.76
N LYS A 179 -11.02 -16.14 7.61
CA LYS A 179 -11.32 -16.49 9.02
C LYS A 179 -11.90 -15.31 9.80
N LYS A 180 -11.38 -14.09 9.60
CA LYS A 180 -11.84 -12.89 10.30
C LYS A 180 -13.25 -12.48 9.83
N SER A 181 -13.54 -12.63 8.54
CA SER A 181 -14.82 -12.27 7.93
C SER A 181 -15.94 -13.28 8.18
N GLY A 182 -15.64 -14.47 8.70
CA GLY A 182 -16.62 -15.54 8.91
C GLY A 182 -17.08 -16.22 7.62
N LEU A 183 -16.34 -16.07 6.52
CA LEU A 183 -16.62 -16.66 5.20
C LEU A 183 -16.06 -18.10 5.05
N SER A 184 -15.79 -18.79 6.17
CA SER A 184 -15.25 -20.16 6.20
C SER A 184 -16.34 -21.23 6.15
#